data_AF-A0A8S1LT22-F1
#
_entry.id   AF-A0A8S1LT22-F1
#
_cell.length_a   1.000
_cell.length_b   1.000
_cell.length_c   1.000
_cell.angle_alpha   90.00
_cell.angle_beta   90.00
_cell.angle_gamma   90.00
#
_symmetry.space_group_name_H-M   'P 1'
#
loop_
_entity.id
_entity.type
_entity.pdbx_description
1 polymer ?
#
loop_
_entity_poly.entity_id
_entity_poly.type
_entity_poly.pdbx_seq_one_letter_code
_entity_poly.pdbx_strand_id
1 'polypeptide(L)'
;MKAFRYQVTLNISKVELSVKFPCTLQVMWKRGLNKCLTRTKEKTKNIFIVNEVLTLDFNVGENTQKKTHLIALLNVDGQSKLAGVVNFNINETMPIEGQCALNLERSPDPNAKIYFTYQVVNLGETDLSESRASESFHQKTLADSFGFDKENLNQRILSQKKSSTQQISNYEVLLTKELYEKSLKDLDQQKIKNTQLQDQVKQLSNEKSTYNEEVKKLKNEIIQLQNENEYLEEQFESSKQEIIKLKENAHQINQCQIQIEKLNHEIENYKIQNTILENKYQQTFKKAKQLEEKVEFSHFNKIERSTNTQFLEIPEYVQQNTTISQLDEQVKEYKIKNDKLTYDLQFTNNKLKTLEQELSQCKCQIIQYQTQQSQLKEQCNRFEIENTKLKMLIKQLEQDQNNKDKVQNKSQIDYQKQIDQLKDQLQQNIEKLEQVNDKYRQAKERIQKQNDIIEQQNDELTMQNMTFLKELQLIAKRQEQFGIV
;
A
#
# COMPACT_ATOMS: atom_id res chain seq x y z
N MET A 1 -15.92 -31.05 -21.36
CA MET A 1 -16.10 -30.91 -19.90
C MET A 1 -17.33 -30.06 -19.70
N LYS A 2 -18.35 -30.62 -19.04
CA LYS A 2 -19.59 -29.88 -18.76
C LYS A 2 -19.33 -28.87 -17.64
N ALA A 3 -19.69 -27.62 -17.85
CA ALA A 3 -19.69 -26.60 -16.81
C ALA A 3 -21.10 -26.02 -16.68
N PHE A 4 -21.56 -25.75 -15.46
CA PHE A 4 -22.83 -25.07 -15.24
C PHE A 4 -22.59 -23.58 -15.10
N ARG A 5 -23.35 -22.77 -15.84
CA ARG A 5 -23.31 -21.32 -15.73
C ARG A 5 -24.26 -20.87 -14.64
N TYR A 6 -23.77 -20.07 -13.70
CA TYR A 6 -24.58 -19.48 -12.65
C TYR A 6 -24.51 -17.96 -12.74
N GLN A 7 -25.65 -17.33 -12.52
CA GLN A 7 -25.76 -15.90 -12.25
C GLN A 7 -26.09 -15.74 -10.77
N VAL A 8 -25.27 -14.98 -10.06
CA VAL A 8 -25.52 -14.69 -8.65
C VAL A 8 -25.69 -13.19 -8.49
N THR A 9 -26.79 -12.82 -7.85
CA THR A 9 -27.16 -11.44 -7.56
C THR A 9 -27.06 -11.23 -6.06
N LEU A 10 -26.18 -10.32 -5.64
CA LEU A 10 -26.08 -9.84 -4.27
C LEU A 10 -26.81 -8.50 -4.18
N ASN A 11 -27.86 -8.44 -3.39
CA ASN A 11 -28.52 -7.19 -3.04
C ASN A 11 -28.08 -6.79 -1.63
N ILE A 12 -27.20 -5.80 -1.57
CA ILE A 12 -26.75 -5.23 -0.30
C ILE A 12 -27.95 -4.46 0.25
N SER A 13 -28.33 -4.72 1.50
CA SER A 13 -29.50 -4.08 2.10
C SER A 13 -29.09 -3.00 3.10
N LYS A 14 -28.03 -3.26 3.87
CA LYS A 14 -27.58 -2.37 4.93
C LYS A 14 -26.11 -2.60 5.23
N VAL A 15 -25.36 -1.54 5.48
CA VAL A 15 -24.04 -1.62 6.11
C VAL A 15 -24.06 -0.82 7.41
N GLU A 16 -23.90 -1.51 8.53
CA GLU A 16 -23.73 -0.90 9.84
C GLU A 16 -22.27 -0.51 10.01
N LEU A 17 -22.01 0.79 10.13
CA LEU A 17 -20.66 1.34 10.29
C LEU A 17 -20.72 2.65 11.07
N SER A 18 -20.21 2.64 12.30
CA SER A 18 -20.19 3.78 13.21
C SER A 18 -18.81 4.47 13.19
N VAL A 19 -18.61 5.38 12.25
CA VAL A 19 -17.38 6.19 12.13
C VAL A 19 -17.64 7.66 12.47
N LYS A 20 -16.69 8.32 13.17
CA LYS A 20 -16.81 9.72 13.65
C LYS A 20 -16.39 10.77 12.61
N PHE A 21 -16.16 10.37 11.36
CA PHE A 21 -15.66 11.23 10.29
C PHE A 21 -16.37 10.91 8.97
N PRO A 22 -16.53 11.88 8.06
CA PRO A 22 -17.15 11.64 6.76
C PRO A 22 -16.31 10.67 5.93
N CYS A 23 -16.94 9.63 5.38
CA CYS A 23 -16.28 8.69 4.48
C CYS A 23 -17.22 8.20 3.38
N THR A 24 -16.64 7.65 2.31
CA THR A 24 -17.40 6.95 1.26
C THR A 24 -17.10 5.46 1.33
N LEU A 25 -18.13 4.63 1.31
CA LEU A 25 -18.00 3.19 1.32
C LEU A 25 -18.06 2.67 -0.12
N GLN A 26 -17.09 1.82 -0.45
CA GLN A 26 -17.02 1.15 -1.74
C GLN A 26 -17.00 -0.35 -1.50
N VAL A 27 -17.96 -1.07 -2.07
CA VAL A 27 -18.07 -2.52 -1.94
C VAL A 27 -17.79 -3.14 -3.29
N MET A 28 -16.78 -4.02 -3.33
CA MET A 28 -16.35 -4.74 -4.51
C MET A 28 -16.56 -6.22 -4.30
N TRP A 29 -17.17 -6.89 -5.26
CA TRP A 29 -17.29 -8.32 -5.27
C TRP A 29 -16.40 -8.91 -6.36
N LYS A 30 -15.55 -9.89 -6.00
CA LYS A 30 -14.54 -10.48 -6.89
C LYS A 30 -14.53 -12.01 -6.81
N ARG A 31 -14.57 -12.67 -7.98
CA ARG A 31 -14.35 -14.11 -8.13
C ARG A 31 -13.43 -14.37 -9.33
N GLY A 32 -12.18 -14.77 -9.06
CA GLY A 32 -11.16 -14.89 -10.11
C GLY A 32 -10.86 -13.55 -10.78
N LEU A 33 -11.03 -13.47 -12.10
CA LEU A 33 -10.87 -12.24 -12.90
C LEU A 33 -12.14 -11.38 -12.96
N ASN A 34 -13.31 -11.94 -12.63
CA ASN A 34 -14.58 -11.21 -12.65
C ASN A 34 -14.69 -10.35 -11.39
N LYS A 35 -15.02 -9.06 -11.57
CA LYS A 35 -15.26 -8.11 -10.48
C LYS A 35 -16.45 -7.21 -10.80
N CYS A 36 -17.27 -6.90 -9.80
CA CYS A 36 -18.29 -5.85 -9.87
C CYS A 36 -18.16 -4.93 -8.65
N LEU A 37 -18.61 -3.69 -8.78
CA LEU A 37 -18.35 -2.63 -7.82
C LEU A 37 -19.57 -1.73 -7.66
N THR A 38 -19.91 -1.40 -6.42
CA THR A 38 -20.80 -0.28 -6.10
C THR A 38 -20.13 0.70 -5.13
N ARG A 39 -20.54 1.96 -5.18
CA ARG A 39 -20.00 3.05 -4.36
C ARG A 39 -21.14 3.85 -3.76
N THR A 40 -21.20 3.88 -2.44
CA THR A 40 -22.18 4.68 -1.70
C THR A 40 -21.48 5.80 -0.94
N LYS A 41 -22.02 7.02 -1.04
CA LYS A 41 -21.52 8.19 -0.30
C LYS A 41 -22.35 8.37 0.96
N GLU A 42 -21.72 8.42 2.13
CA GLU A 42 -22.45 8.79 3.34
C GLU A 42 -22.66 10.30 3.46
N LYS A 43 -23.81 10.65 4.02
CA LYS A 43 -24.06 11.91 4.71
C LYS A 43 -24.32 11.58 6.17
N THR A 44 -23.25 11.51 6.97
CA THR A 44 -23.28 11.66 8.44
C THR A 44 -24.41 10.92 9.17
N LYS A 45 -24.30 9.59 9.39
CA LYS A 45 -24.82 8.87 10.57
C LYS A 45 -24.68 7.34 10.38
N ASN A 46 -23.87 6.69 11.23
CA ASN A 46 -23.80 5.29 11.73
C ASN A 46 -24.24 4.06 10.88
N ILE A 47 -24.97 4.23 9.78
CA ILE A 47 -25.60 3.20 8.97
C ILE A 47 -25.64 3.69 7.52
N PHE A 48 -24.98 2.97 6.63
CA PHE A 48 -25.13 3.14 5.19
C PHE A 48 -26.28 2.25 4.72
N ILE A 49 -27.30 2.85 4.13
CA ILE A 49 -28.29 2.10 3.36
C ILE A 49 -27.77 2.04 1.93
N VAL A 50 -27.23 0.88 1.57
CA VAL A 50 -26.61 0.61 0.27
C VAL A 50 -27.57 -0.30 -0.48
N ASN A 51 -28.75 0.19 -0.89
CA ASN A 51 -29.75 -0.58 -1.66
C ASN A 51 -29.26 -0.80 -3.10
N GLU A 52 -28.13 -1.49 -3.23
CA GLU A 52 -27.37 -1.65 -4.46
C GLU A 52 -27.24 -3.13 -4.80
N VAL A 53 -27.47 -3.43 -6.07
CA VAL A 53 -27.51 -4.80 -6.59
C VAL A 53 -26.24 -5.07 -7.39
N LEU A 54 -25.45 -6.03 -6.93
CA LEU A 54 -24.26 -6.53 -7.61
C LEU A 54 -24.58 -7.87 -8.27
N THR A 55 -24.42 -7.96 -9.59
CA THR A 55 -24.65 -9.22 -10.32
C THR A 55 -23.33 -9.72 -10.89
N LEU A 56 -23.05 -11.02 -10.70
CA LEU A 56 -21.84 -11.66 -11.21
C LEU A 56 -22.18 -13.02 -11.84
N ASP A 57 -21.78 -13.19 -13.09
CA ASP A 57 -21.89 -14.44 -13.82
C ASP A 57 -20.58 -15.24 -13.71
N PHE A 58 -20.68 -16.55 -13.49
CA PHE A 58 -19.52 -17.44 -13.50
C PHE A 58 -19.89 -18.88 -13.87
N ASN A 59 -18.92 -19.60 -14.42
CA ASN A 59 -19.03 -21.02 -14.72
C ASN A 59 -18.41 -21.85 -13.60
N VAL A 60 -19.14 -22.85 -13.12
CA VAL A 60 -18.65 -23.86 -12.17
C VAL A 60 -18.43 -25.15 -12.95
N GLY A 61 -17.18 -25.60 -13.00
CA GLY A 61 -16.78 -26.89 -13.57
C GLY A 61 -15.83 -27.62 -12.61
N GLU A 62 -15.70 -28.93 -12.78
CA GLU A 62 -15.13 -29.90 -11.80
C GLU A 62 -13.72 -29.58 -11.26
N ASN A 63 -12.97 -28.61 -11.78
CA ASN A 63 -11.54 -28.47 -11.47
C ASN A 63 -11.00 -27.10 -11.03
N THR A 64 -11.83 -26.11 -10.65
CA THR A 64 -11.28 -24.94 -9.92
C THR A 64 -12.24 -24.40 -8.86
N GLN A 65 -11.97 -24.69 -7.58
CA GLN A 65 -12.58 -23.96 -6.46
C GLN A 65 -12.07 -22.50 -6.48
N LYS A 66 -12.81 -21.60 -7.15
CA LYS A 66 -12.48 -20.17 -7.15
C LYS A 66 -13.08 -19.52 -5.91
N LYS A 67 -12.21 -19.10 -4.98
CA LYS A 67 -12.60 -18.31 -3.81
C LYS A 67 -13.28 -17.00 -4.25
N THR A 68 -14.36 -16.68 -3.58
CA THR A 68 -15.15 -15.46 -3.82
C THR A 68 -14.96 -14.49 -2.67
N HIS A 69 -14.73 -13.22 -2.97
CA HIS A 69 -14.32 -12.20 -2.01
C HIS A 69 -15.27 -11.01 -2.12
N LEU A 70 -15.86 -10.59 -1.00
CA LEU A 70 -16.48 -9.28 -0.84
C LEU A 70 -15.47 -8.36 -0.16
N ILE A 71 -15.10 -7.27 -0.81
CA ILE A 71 -14.09 -6.33 -0.35
C ILE A 71 -14.79 -5.01 -0.07
N ALA A 72 -14.69 -4.53 1.17
CA ALA A 72 -15.15 -3.22 1.57
C ALA A 72 -13.96 -2.27 1.68
N LEU A 73 -14.03 -1.13 1.00
CA LEU A 73 -13.06 -0.05 1.05
C LEU A 73 -13.71 1.19 1.63
N LEU A 74 -13.03 1.84 2.57
CA LEU A 74 -13.41 3.13 3.13
C LEU A 74 -12.52 4.21 2.55
N ASN A 75 -13.15 5.19 1.93
CA ASN A 75 -12.49 6.34 1.34
C ASN A 75 -12.67 7.55 2.27
N VAL A 76 -11.57 8.04 2.81
CA VAL A 76 -11.49 9.22 3.69
C VAL A 76 -10.54 10.21 3.04
N ASP A 77 -11.01 11.44 2.77
CA ASP A 77 -10.20 12.52 2.18
C ASP A 77 -9.40 12.13 0.91
N GLY A 78 -9.99 11.29 0.05
CA GLY A 78 -9.38 10.84 -1.20
C GLY A 78 -8.44 9.64 -1.08
N GLN A 79 -8.22 9.11 0.12
CA GLN A 79 -7.44 7.89 0.34
C GLN A 79 -8.35 6.68 0.59
N SER A 80 -8.21 5.64 -0.23
CA SER A 80 -8.90 4.35 -0.08
C SER A 80 -8.16 3.45 0.90
N LYS A 81 -8.77 3.17 2.05
CA LYS A 81 -8.28 2.19 3.03
C LYS A 81 -9.14 0.93 3.00
N LEU A 82 -8.50 -0.23 3.14
CA LEU A 82 -9.21 -1.50 3.23
C LEU A 82 -9.96 -1.59 4.56
N ALA A 83 -11.29 -1.71 4.50
CA ALA A 83 -12.15 -1.81 5.67
C ALA A 83 -12.55 -3.26 6.00
N GLY A 84 -12.52 -4.15 5.01
CA GLY A 84 -12.75 -5.57 5.25
C GLY A 84 -12.62 -6.39 3.98
N VAL A 85 -12.21 -7.64 4.13
CA VAL A 85 -12.31 -8.65 3.07
C VAL A 85 -13.04 -9.83 3.69
N VAL A 86 -14.14 -10.21 3.08
CA VAL A 86 -14.91 -11.37 3.52
C VAL A 86 -14.89 -12.42 2.43
N ASN A 87 -14.49 -13.63 2.82
CA ASN A 87 -14.42 -14.78 1.94
C ASN A 87 -15.66 -15.63 2.16
N PHE A 88 -16.38 -15.96 1.09
CA PHE A 88 -17.48 -16.90 1.16
C PHE A 88 -17.42 -17.85 -0.03
N ASN A 89 -17.81 -19.10 0.21
CA ASN A 89 -17.68 -20.17 -0.76
C ASN A 89 -19.03 -20.44 -1.42
N ILE A 90 -19.14 -20.15 -2.71
CA ILE A 90 -20.36 -20.39 -3.49
C ILE A 90 -20.17 -21.67 -4.31
N ASN A 91 -19.87 -22.77 -3.63
CA ASN A 91 -19.72 -24.09 -4.25
C ASN A 91 -20.94 -24.95 -3.88
N GLU A 92 -21.79 -25.18 -4.87
CA GLU A 92 -22.83 -26.24 -5.01
C GLU A 92 -23.85 -26.46 -3.88
N THR A 93 -23.74 -25.77 -2.74
CA THR A 93 -24.55 -26.01 -1.53
C THR A 93 -25.24 -24.76 -0.99
N MET A 94 -25.20 -23.64 -1.71
CA MET A 94 -25.93 -22.45 -1.29
C MET A 94 -27.42 -22.54 -1.69
N PRO A 95 -28.35 -22.25 -0.77
CA PRO A 95 -29.77 -22.14 -1.10
C PRO A 95 -30.00 -21.09 -2.19
N ILE A 96 -31.08 -21.26 -2.96
CA ILE A 96 -31.43 -20.41 -4.12
C ILE A 96 -31.55 -18.93 -3.73
N GLU A 97 -31.93 -18.66 -2.47
CA GLU A 97 -32.01 -17.33 -1.88
C GLU A 97 -31.67 -17.37 -0.40
N GLY A 98 -31.00 -16.34 0.13
CA GLY A 98 -30.70 -16.26 1.56
C GLY A 98 -30.30 -14.86 2.02
N GLN A 99 -30.56 -14.56 3.30
CA GLN A 99 -30.06 -13.36 3.97
C GLN A 99 -28.78 -13.68 4.75
N CYS A 100 -27.77 -12.82 4.64
CA CYS A 100 -26.49 -12.98 5.31
C CYS A 100 -26.04 -11.66 5.92
N ALA A 101 -25.38 -11.76 7.07
CA ALA A 101 -24.67 -10.66 7.71
C ALA A 101 -23.19 -11.04 7.82
N LEU A 102 -22.30 -10.18 7.32
CA LEU A 102 -20.85 -10.39 7.34
C LEU A 102 -20.16 -9.31 8.16
N ASN A 103 -19.30 -9.74 9.10
CA ASN A 103 -18.52 -8.84 9.95
C ASN A 103 -17.32 -8.26 9.17
N LEU A 104 -17.02 -6.98 9.39
CA LEU A 104 -15.88 -6.28 8.78
C LEU A 104 -14.70 -6.23 9.76
N GLU A 105 -13.91 -7.29 9.82
CA GLU A 105 -12.84 -7.49 10.82
C GLU A 105 -11.71 -6.44 10.77
N ARG A 106 -11.54 -5.74 9.65
CA ARG A 106 -10.48 -4.73 9.45
C ARG A 106 -11.01 -3.30 9.47
N SER A 107 -12.25 -3.13 9.92
CA SER A 107 -12.91 -1.84 10.00
C SER A 107 -12.43 -1.06 11.23
N PRO A 108 -12.33 0.28 11.17
CA PRO A 108 -12.13 1.11 12.36
C PRO A 108 -13.28 1.00 13.38
N ASP A 109 -14.43 0.46 12.99
CA ASP A 109 -15.52 0.08 13.88
C ASP A 109 -15.56 -1.45 14.07
N PRO A 110 -15.32 -1.97 15.29
CA PRO A 110 -15.30 -3.40 15.58
C PRO A 110 -16.67 -4.08 15.46
N ASN A 111 -17.76 -3.32 15.43
CA ASN A 111 -19.13 -3.84 15.27
C ASN A 111 -19.65 -3.74 13.83
N ALA A 112 -18.79 -3.37 12.88
CA ALA A 112 -19.21 -3.10 11.52
C ALA A 112 -19.68 -4.37 10.79
N LYS A 113 -20.85 -4.30 10.14
CA LYS A 113 -21.50 -5.44 9.47
C LYS A 113 -22.12 -5.05 8.14
N ILE A 114 -21.98 -5.92 7.14
CA ILE A 114 -22.69 -5.83 5.87
C ILE A 114 -23.81 -6.86 5.85
N TYR A 115 -25.05 -6.40 5.72
CA TYR A 115 -26.22 -7.22 5.47
C TYR A 115 -26.50 -7.21 3.97
N PHE A 116 -26.65 -8.41 3.41
CA PHE A 116 -27.06 -8.58 2.03
C PHE A 116 -27.94 -9.81 1.90
N THR A 117 -28.74 -9.78 0.84
CA THR A 117 -29.47 -10.93 0.34
C THR A 117 -28.75 -11.41 -0.91
N TYR A 118 -28.74 -12.72 -1.13
CA TYR A 118 -28.19 -13.30 -2.36
C TYR A 118 -29.22 -14.16 -3.03
N GLN A 119 -29.23 -14.15 -4.36
CA GLN A 119 -30.04 -14.99 -5.21
C GLN A 119 -29.13 -15.69 -6.22
N VAL A 120 -29.27 -17.01 -6.34
CA VAL A 120 -28.49 -17.84 -7.26
C VAL A 120 -29.42 -18.40 -8.34
N VAL A 121 -29.14 -18.08 -9.59
CA VAL A 121 -29.87 -18.59 -10.76
C VAL A 121 -28.94 -19.51 -11.55
N ASN A 122 -29.35 -20.77 -11.74
CA ASN A 122 -28.68 -21.69 -12.65
C ASN A 122 -29.13 -21.39 -14.09
N LEU A 123 -28.19 -21.02 -14.95
CA LEU A 123 -28.43 -20.67 -16.35
C LEU A 123 -28.23 -21.86 -17.32
N GLY A 124 -27.92 -23.05 -16.81
CA GLY A 124 -27.83 -24.30 -17.59
C GLY A 124 -26.40 -24.81 -17.84
N GLU A 125 -26.32 -25.94 -18.55
CA GLU A 125 -25.05 -26.55 -18.98
C GLU A 125 -24.40 -25.72 -20.10
N THR A 126 -23.08 -25.54 -20.02
CA THR A 126 -22.24 -24.83 -20.98
C THR A 126 -21.00 -25.68 -21.29
N ASP A 127 -20.64 -25.75 -22.57
CA ASP A 127 -19.40 -26.40 -22.99
C ASP A 127 -18.23 -25.41 -22.85
N LEU A 128 -17.20 -25.79 -22.08
CA LEU A 128 -15.99 -25.00 -21.81
C LEU A 128 -15.17 -24.62 -23.07
N SER A 129 -15.57 -25.07 -24.26
CA SER A 129 -14.97 -24.74 -25.55
C SER A 129 -15.24 -23.31 -26.01
N GLU A 130 -16.31 -22.64 -25.55
CA GLU A 130 -16.66 -21.30 -26.04
C GLU A 130 -15.87 -20.16 -25.39
N SER A 131 -15.18 -20.39 -24.26
CA SER A 131 -14.33 -19.36 -23.62
C SER A 131 -12.92 -19.23 -24.21
N ARG A 132 -12.63 -19.93 -25.31
CA ARG A 132 -11.41 -19.76 -26.14
C ARG A 132 -11.73 -19.32 -27.57
N ALA A 133 -12.99 -19.10 -27.91
CA ALA A 133 -13.44 -18.78 -29.26
C ALA A 133 -13.49 -17.26 -29.51
N SER A 134 -12.35 -16.60 -29.39
CA SER A 134 -12.13 -15.31 -30.06
C SER A 134 -10.75 -15.26 -30.73
N GLU A 135 -10.30 -16.40 -31.25
CA GLU A 135 -9.16 -16.50 -32.17
C GLU A 135 -9.28 -17.85 -32.89
N SER A 136 -9.06 -17.83 -34.22
CA SER A 136 -9.04 -19.01 -35.10
C SER A 136 -10.40 -19.63 -35.46
N PHE A 137 -11.21 -18.88 -36.21
CA PHE A 137 -12.09 -19.47 -37.22
C PHE A 137 -11.38 -19.43 -38.57
N HIS A 138 -10.75 -20.53 -39.00
CA HIS A 138 -10.56 -20.95 -40.39
C HIS A 138 -9.93 -22.34 -40.44
N GLN A 139 -10.75 -23.38 -40.27
CA GLN A 139 -10.56 -24.62 -41.03
C GLN A 139 -11.92 -25.32 -41.12
N LYS A 140 -12.58 -25.10 -42.27
CA LYS A 140 -13.73 -25.86 -42.71
C LYS A 140 -13.26 -27.27 -43.05
N THR A 141 -13.80 -28.25 -42.34
CA THR A 141 -13.88 -29.64 -42.75
C THR A 141 -14.69 -29.71 -44.05
N LEU A 142 -14.04 -30.01 -45.18
CA LEU A 142 -14.68 -30.48 -46.40
C LEU A 142 -14.45 -31.99 -46.48
N ALA A 143 -15.26 -32.73 -45.75
CA ALA A 143 -15.48 -34.15 -45.91
C ALA A 143 -16.98 -34.33 -45.71
N ASP A 144 -17.73 -34.15 -46.79
CA ASP A 144 -19.13 -34.56 -47.02
C ASP A 144 -19.74 -33.69 -48.13
N SER A 145 -19.30 -33.90 -49.38
CA SER A 145 -19.99 -33.41 -50.58
C SER A 145 -19.44 -34.10 -51.82
N PHE A 146 -19.54 -35.42 -51.89
CA PHE A 146 -19.70 -36.14 -53.17
C PHE A 146 -20.43 -37.45 -52.88
N GLY A 147 -21.75 -37.39 -52.88
CA GLY A 147 -22.58 -38.57 -53.07
C GLY A 147 -22.32 -39.12 -54.47
N PHE A 148 -21.88 -40.37 -54.53
CA PHE A 148 -22.13 -41.22 -55.68
C PHE A 148 -22.66 -42.54 -55.17
N ASP A 149 -23.94 -42.74 -55.47
CA ASP A 149 -24.70 -43.96 -55.25
C ASP A 149 -23.97 -45.16 -55.84
N LYS A 150 -23.79 -46.18 -55.00
CA LYS A 150 -23.49 -47.53 -55.46
C LYS A 150 -24.79 -48.16 -55.94
N GLU A 151 -25.07 -48.08 -57.24
CA GLU A 151 -25.97 -49.02 -57.91
C GLU A 151 -25.73 -49.04 -59.43
N ASN A 152 -25.86 -50.23 -60.01
CA ASN A 152 -25.75 -50.58 -61.43
C ASN A 152 -24.37 -50.86 -62.04
N LEU A 153 -23.80 -51.94 -61.54
CA LEU A 153 -23.08 -52.93 -62.34
C LEU A 153 -24.06 -53.60 -63.33
N ASN A 154 -24.00 -53.25 -64.62
CA ASN A 154 -24.09 -54.15 -65.78
C ASN A 154 -24.67 -53.44 -67.01
N GLN A 155 -23.80 -53.28 -68.01
CA GLN A 155 -24.02 -53.47 -69.45
C GLN A 155 -23.20 -52.45 -70.26
N ARG A 156 -22.50 -52.97 -71.28
CA ARG A 156 -21.65 -52.28 -72.27
C ARG A 156 -20.20 -52.02 -71.87
N ILE A 157 -19.46 -53.10 -71.66
CA ILE A 157 -18.04 -53.16 -72.02
C ILE A 157 -17.86 -54.33 -72.98
N LEU A 158 -17.92 -54.06 -74.29
CA LEU A 158 -17.43 -54.99 -75.32
C LEU A 158 -17.27 -54.32 -76.70
N SER A 159 -16.54 -53.20 -76.80
CA SER A 159 -16.02 -52.72 -78.10
C SER A 159 -15.03 -51.53 -78.06
N GLN A 160 -14.34 -51.20 -76.96
CA GLN A 160 -13.35 -50.08 -76.96
C GLN A 160 -12.12 -50.31 -76.04
N LYS A 161 -11.67 -51.55 -75.87
CA LYS A 161 -10.73 -51.92 -74.79
C LYS A 161 -9.23 -52.02 -75.15
N LYS A 162 -8.75 -51.35 -76.20
CA LYS A 162 -7.32 -51.42 -76.58
C LYS A 162 -6.57 -50.09 -76.75
N SER A 163 -7.23 -48.92 -76.79
CA SER A 163 -6.54 -47.61 -76.86
C SER A 163 -6.64 -46.81 -75.55
N SER A 164 -7.70 -47.00 -74.76
CA SER A 164 -7.91 -46.28 -73.50
C SER A 164 -7.05 -46.82 -72.35
N THR A 165 -6.62 -48.08 -72.39
CA THR A 165 -5.87 -48.74 -71.30
C THR A 165 -4.44 -48.20 -71.15
N GLN A 166 -3.79 -47.78 -72.24
CA GLN A 166 -2.47 -47.13 -72.19
C GLN A 166 -2.55 -45.66 -71.77
N GLN A 167 -3.62 -44.95 -72.15
CA GLN A 167 -3.83 -43.57 -71.71
C GLN A 167 -4.19 -43.51 -70.22
N ILE A 168 -5.06 -44.40 -69.73
CA ILE A 168 -5.43 -44.48 -68.30
C ILE A 168 -4.21 -44.83 -67.44
N SER A 169 -3.38 -45.78 -67.86
CA SER A 169 -2.15 -46.15 -67.13
C SER A 169 -1.15 -44.98 -67.05
N ASN A 170 -0.99 -44.19 -68.11
CA ASN A 170 -0.12 -43.01 -68.09
C ASN A 170 -0.65 -41.90 -67.16
N TYR A 171 -1.97 -41.68 -67.13
CA TYR A 171 -2.60 -40.72 -66.21
C TYR A 171 -2.50 -41.16 -64.75
N GLU A 172 -2.65 -42.45 -64.45
CA GLU A 172 -2.46 -43.00 -63.10
C GLU A 172 -1.00 -42.84 -62.62
N VAL A 173 -0.01 -43.06 -63.50
CA VAL A 173 1.41 -42.86 -63.17
C VAL A 173 1.73 -41.38 -62.92
N LEU A 174 1.19 -40.46 -63.74
CA LEU A 174 1.36 -39.02 -63.55
C LEU A 174 0.71 -38.52 -62.26
N LEU A 175 -0.52 -38.96 -61.97
CA LEU A 175 -1.24 -38.59 -60.75
C LEU A 175 -0.52 -39.11 -59.49
N THR A 176 0.00 -40.34 -59.53
CA THR A 176 0.77 -40.91 -58.42
C THR A 176 2.07 -40.13 -58.17
N LYS A 177 2.72 -39.68 -59.24
CA LYS A 177 3.91 -38.82 -59.15
C LYS A 177 3.59 -37.44 -58.56
N GLU A 178 2.51 -36.80 -58.99
CA GLU A 178 2.06 -35.51 -58.44
C GLU A 178 1.68 -35.61 -56.96
N LEU A 179 0.98 -36.67 -56.56
CA LEU A 179 0.64 -36.92 -55.15
C LEU A 179 1.88 -37.15 -54.29
N TYR A 180 2.88 -37.88 -54.82
CA TYR A 180 4.15 -38.10 -54.14
C TYR A 180 4.95 -36.80 -53.99
N GLU A 181 5.05 -35.99 -55.05
CA GLU A 181 5.70 -34.68 -55.01
C GLU A 181 5.00 -33.70 -54.05
N LYS A 182 3.67 -33.73 -53.99
CA LYS A 182 2.89 -32.95 -53.03
C LYS A 182 3.16 -33.41 -51.60
N SER A 183 3.16 -34.71 -51.34
CA SER A 183 3.48 -35.28 -50.02
C SER A 183 4.89 -34.94 -49.56
N LEU A 184 5.86 -34.87 -50.47
CA LEU A 184 7.23 -34.41 -50.19
C LEU A 184 7.27 -32.93 -49.78
N LYS A 185 6.57 -32.07 -50.52
CA LYS A 185 6.46 -30.64 -50.17
C LYS A 185 5.77 -30.43 -48.82
N ASP A 186 4.70 -31.17 -48.55
CA ASP A 186 3.99 -31.10 -47.27
C ASP A 186 4.87 -31.59 -46.11
N LEU A 187 5.69 -32.62 -46.33
CA LEU A 187 6.67 -33.10 -45.35
C LEU A 187 7.76 -32.06 -45.06
N ASP A 188 8.28 -31.40 -46.08
CA ASP A 188 9.29 -30.35 -45.90
C ASP A 188 8.70 -29.11 -45.21
N GLN A 189 7.46 -28.73 -45.52
CA GLN A 189 6.74 -27.69 -44.78
C GLN A 189 6.52 -28.07 -43.31
N GLN A 190 6.17 -29.33 -43.03
CA GLN A 190 6.05 -29.81 -41.64
C GLN A 190 7.37 -29.78 -40.90
N LYS A 191 8.49 -30.14 -41.55
CA LYS A 191 9.82 -30.05 -40.93
C LYS A 191 10.16 -28.61 -40.54
N ILE A 192 9.95 -27.65 -41.44
CA ILE A 192 10.17 -26.23 -41.17
C ILE A 192 9.31 -25.77 -39.98
N LYS A 193 8.02 -26.14 -39.97
CA LYS A 193 7.11 -25.79 -38.88
C LYS A 193 7.52 -26.42 -37.54
N ASN A 194 7.99 -27.67 -37.55
CA ASN A 194 8.49 -28.33 -36.35
C ASN A 194 9.76 -27.67 -35.80
N THR A 195 10.68 -27.24 -36.67
CA THR A 195 11.87 -26.48 -36.23
C THR A 195 11.47 -25.15 -35.59
N GLN A 196 10.55 -24.40 -36.22
CA GLN A 196 10.05 -23.13 -35.66
C GLN A 196 9.36 -23.33 -34.30
N LEU A 197 8.55 -24.39 -34.15
CA LEU A 197 7.90 -24.71 -32.88
C LEU A 197 8.92 -25.12 -31.81
N GLN A 198 9.97 -25.87 -32.16
CA GLN A 198 11.04 -26.21 -31.22
C GLN A 198 11.79 -24.96 -30.74
N ASP A 199 12.08 -24.02 -31.63
CA ASP A 199 12.74 -22.75 -31.26
C ASP A 199 11.85 -21.91 -30.34
N GLN A 200 10.54 -21.83 -30.62
CA GLN A 200 9.58 -21.15 -29.74
C GLN A 200 9.51 -21.80 -28.35
N VAL A 201 9.46 -23.13 -28.28
CA VAL A 201 9.46 -23.86 -27.00
C VAL A 201 10.73 -23.58 -26.20
N LYS A 202 11.89 -23.49 -26.88
CA LYS A 202 13.16 -23.18 -26.23
C LYS A 202 13.19 -21.74 -25.69
N GLN A 203 12.69 -20.78 -26.45
CA GLN A 203 12.56 -19.39 -26.00
C GLN A 203 11.64 -19.28 -24.77
N LEU A 204 10.45 -19.87 -24.83
CA LEU A 204 9.50 -19.87 -23.72
C LEU A 204 10.08 -20.57 -22.47
N SER A 205 10.86 -21.63 -22.65
CA SER A 205 11.55 -22.31 -21.55
C SER A 205 12.57 -21.40 -20.87
N ASN A 206 13.31 -20.61 -21.65
CA ASN A 206 14.28 -19.66 -21.11
C ASN A 206 13.58 -18.51 -20.35
N GLU A 207 12.53 -17.93 -20.93
CA GLU A 207 11.73 -16.90 -20.27
C GLU A 207 11.15 -17.39 -18.95
N LYS A 208 10.60 -18.61 -18.93
CA LYS A 208 10.10 -19.24 -17.70
C LYS A 208 11.21 -19.37 -16.64
N SER A 209 12.44 -19.69 -17.04
CA SER A 209 13.57 -19.75 -16.11
C SER A 209 13.89 -18.37 -15.53
N THR A 210 13.95 -17.34 -16.37
CA THR A 210 14.18 -15.95 -15.94
C THR A 210 13.11 -15.47 -14.97
N TYR A 211 11.83 -15.69 -15.28
CA TYR A 211 10.73 -15.31 -14.38
C TYR A 211 10.76 -16.07 -13.05
N ASN A 212 11.18 -17.35 -13.04
CA ASN A 212 11.34 -18.09 -11.78
C ASN A 212 12.44 -17.49 -10.89
N GLU A 213 13.54 -17.02 -11.47
CA GLU A 213 14.59 -16.34 -10.72
C GLU A 213 14.13 -14.99 -10.16
N GLU A 214 13.38 -14.20 -10.94
CA GLU A 214 12.78 -12.95 -10.48
C GLU A 214 11.79 -13.19 -9.33
N VAL A 215 10.92 -14.18 -9.44
CA VAL A 215 10.00 -14.56 -8.36
C VAL A 215 10.76 -14.97 -7.10
N LYS A 216 11.90 -15.65 -7.23
CA LYS A 216 12.74 -16.02 -6.09
C LYS A 216 13.37 -14.79 -5.43
N LYS A 217 13.86 -13.82 -6.21
CA LYS A 217 14.39 -12.54 -5.70
C LYS A 217 13.31 -11.76 -4.95
N LEU A 218 12.13 -11.60 -5.57
CA LEU A 218 11.00 -10.89 -4.96
C LEU A 218 10.53 -11.56 -3.65
N LYS A 219 10.51 -12.89 -3.58
CA LYS A 219 10.19 -13.61 -2.33
C LYS A 219 11.17 -13.29 -1.21
N ASN A 220 12.47 -13.23 -1.52
CA ASN A 220 13.48 -12.89 -0.51
C ASN A 220 13.34 -11.45 -0.04
N GLU A 221 13.04 -10.52 -0.95
CA GLU A 221 12.80 -9.11 -0.62
C GLU A 221 11.56 -8.94 0.27
N ILE A 222 10.47 -9.68 -0.01
CA ILE A 222 9.28 -9.69 0.86
C ILE A 222 9.63 -10.16 2.27
N ILE A 223 10.45 -11.20 2.42
CA ILE A 223 10.87 -11.69 3.74
C ILE A 223 11.71 -10.64 4.48
N GLN A 224 12.62 -9.95 3.78
CA GLN A 224 13.41 -8.87 4.38
C GLN A 224 12.53 -7.72 4.87
N LEU A 225 11.58 -7.27 4.05
CA LEU A 225 10.64 -6.21 4.41
C LEU A 225 9.70 -6.62 5.56
N GLN A 226 9.32 -7.90 5.63
CA GLN A 226 8.53 -8.42 6.75
C GLN A 226 9.31 -8.34 8.07
N ASN A 227 10.58 -8.77 8.07
CA ASN A 227 11.43 -8.71 9.26
C ASN A 227 11.71 -7.26 9.69
N GLU A 228 11.88 -6.34 8.73
CA GLU A 228 12.08 -4.92 9.02
C GLU A 228 10.83 -4.29 9.65
N ASN A 229 9.63 -4.62 9.14
CA ASN A 229 8.37 -4.17 9.73
C ASN A 229 8.18 -4.71 11.16
N GLU A 230 8.51 -5.98 11.41
CA GLU A 230 8.40 -6.57 12.75
C GLU A 230 9.33 -5.86 13.74
N TYR A 231 10.57 -5.56 13.34
CA TYR A 231 11.50 -4.77 14.15
C TYR A 231 10.98 -3.35 14.44
N LEU A 232 10.40 -2.68 13.45
CA LEU A 232 9.82 -1.34 13.63
C LEU A 232 8.59 -1.34 14.54
N GLU A 233 7.75 -2.38 14.47
CA GLU A 233 6.61 -2.55 15.38
C GLU A 233 7.08 -2.75 16.83
N GLU A 234 8.13 -3.54 17.06
CA GLU A 234 8.72 -3.70 18.40
C GLU A 234 9.27 -2.38 18.95
N GLN A 235 9.98 -1.60 18.12
CA GLN A 235 10.47 -0.28 18.51
C GLN A 235 9.32 0.67 18.85
N PHE A 236 8.25 0.67 18.04
CA PHE A 236 7.08 1.50 18.26
C PHE A 236 6.38 1.17 19.59
N GLU A 237 6.17 -0.11 19.88
CA GLU A 237 5.52 -0.52 21.14
C GLU A 237 6.40 -0.21 22.36
N SER A 238 7.73 -0.34 22.24
CA SER A 238 8.67 0.08 23.28
C SER A 238 8.57 1.59 23.58
N SER A 239 8.59 2.44 22.55
CA SER A 239 8.44 3.90 22.71
C SER A 239 7.07 4.27 23.29
N LYS A 240 6.01 3.57 22.92
CA LYS A 240 4.67 3.77 23.47
C LYS A 240 4.60 3.47 24.96
N GLN A 241 5.26 2.40 25.42
CA GLN A 241 5.39 2.10 26.85
C GLN A 241 6.21 3.15 27.61
N GLU A 242 7.26 3.70 26.98
CA GLU A 242 8.05 4.80 27.56
C GLU A 242 7.21 6.08 27.73
N ILE A 243 6.36 6.41 26.76
CA ILE A 243 5.42 7.56 26.85
C ILE A 243 4.44 7.38 28.01
N ILE A 244 3.94 6.16 28.26
CA ILE A 244 3.03 5.89 29.38
C ILE A 244 3.74 6.17 30.71
N LYS A 245 4.97 5.65 30.88
CA LYS A 245 5.78 5.89 32.09
C LYS A 245 6.06 7.38 32.29
N LEU A 246 6.36 8.13 31.22
CA LEU A 246 6.59 9.57 31.31
C LEU A 246 5.33 10.33 31.75
N LYS A 247 4.14 9.91 31.30
CA LYS A 247 2.87 10.50 31.75
C LYS A 247 2.60 10.22 33.24
N GLU A 248 2.90 9.01 33.71
CA GLU A 248 2.78 8.66 35.13
C GLU A 248 3.73 9.49 36.00
N ASN A 249 5.00 9.64 35.56
CA ASN A 249 5.98 10.48 36.24
C ASN A 249 5.53 11.96 36.29
N ALA A 250 4.97 12.49 35.21
CA ALA A 250 4.44 13.85 35.19
C ALA A 250 3.29 14.03 36.21
N HIS A 251 2.44 13.00 36.38
CA HIS A 251 1.40 13.04 37.41
C HIS A 251 1.98 13.04 38.83
N GLN A 252 3.01 12.24 39.08
CA GLN A 252 3.72 12.22 40.37
C GLN A 252 4.40 13.57 40.68
N ILE A 253 5.03 14.20 39.68
CA ILE A 253 5.63 15.53 39.82
C ILE A 253 4.57 16.56 40.22
N ASN A 254 3.40 16.55 39.58
CA ASN A 254 2.30 17.45 39.93
C ASN A 254 1.80 17.22 41.37
N GLN A 255 1.70 15.97 41.81
CA GLN A 255 1.33 15.66 43.20
C GLN A 255 2.36 16.21 44.20
N CYS A 256 3.66 16.02 43.91
CA CYS A 256 4.74 16.57 44.73
C CYS A 256 4.71 18.11 44.77
N GLN A 257 4.44 18.79 43.64
CA GLN A 257 4.30 20.24 43.59
C GLN A 257 3.17 20.74 44.49
N ILE A 258 1.99 20.10 44.41
CA ILE A 258 0.85 20.45 45.29
C ILE A 258 1.22 20.26 46.76
N GLN A 259 2.00 19.23 47.09
CA GLN A 259 2.43 18.98 48.46
C GLN A 259 3.44 20.03 48.96
N ILE A 260 4.38 20.44 48.11
CA ILE A 260 5.31 21.55 48.39
C ILE A 260 4.54 22.85 48.63
N GLU A 261 3.53 23.17 47.83
CA GLU A 261 2.71 24.37 48.02
C GLU A 261 1.99 24.38 49.38
N LYS A 262 1.44 23.22 49.80
CA LYS A 262 0.80 23.08 51.12
C LYS A 262 1.79 23.31 52.26
N LEU A 263 2.96 22.69 52.19
CA LEU A 263 4.02 22.86 53.20
C LEU A 263 4.51 24.31 53.26
N ASN A 264 4.65 24.99 52.11
CA ASN A 264 5.01 26.39 52.06
C ASN A 264 3.97 27.29 52.75
N HIS A 265 2.67 27.02 52.56
CA HIS A 265 1.61 27.74 53.27
C HIS A 265 1.67 27.51 54.79
N GLU A 266 1.95 26.28 55.23
CA GLU A 266 2.14 25.99 56.66
C GLU A 266 3.35 26.72 57.25
N ILE A 267 4.50 26.72 56.54
CA ILE A 267 5.69 27.47 56.96
C ILE A 267 5.38 28.95 57.11
N GLU A 268 4.63 29.54 56.17
CA GLU A 268 4.28 30.96 56.22
C GLU A 268 3.34 31.26 57.40
N ASN A 269 2.37 30.38 57.67
CA ASN A 269 1.53 30.48 58.87
C ASN A 269 2.35 30.41 60.16
N TYR A 270 3.32 29.50 60.24
CA TYR A 270 4.21 29.40 61.40
C TYR A 270 5.10 30.63 61.57
N LYS A 271 5.58 31.24 60.48
CA LYS A 271 6.32 32.52 60.56
C LYS A 271 5.45 33.62 61.18
N ILE A 272 4.21 33.76 60.71
CA ILE A 272 3.27 34.76 61.25
C ILE A 272 3.03 34.52 62.74
N GLN A 273 2.81 33.26 63.15
CA GLN A 273 2.65 32.91 64.56
C GLN A 273 3.88 33.25 65.40
N ASN A 274 5.09 32.96 64.91
CA ASN A 274 6.33 33.32 65.59
C ASN A 274 6.47 34.84 65.76
N THR A 275 6.17 35.63 64.72
CA THR A 275 6.22 37.10 64.82
C THR A 275 5.23 37.62 65.88
N ILE A 276 4.04 37.04 65.97
CA ILE A 276 3.05 37.40 67.01
C ILE A 276 3.58 37.07 68.41
N LEU A 277 4.16 35.88 68.58
CA LEU A 277 4.73 35.44 69.87
C LEU A 277 5.91 36.32 70.30
N GLU A 278 6.78 36.67 69.37
CA GLU A 278 7.94 37.52 69.62
C GLU A 278 7.52 38.94 70.03
N ASN A 279 6.49 39.49 69.38
CA ASN A 279 5.88 40.76 69.79
C ASN A 279 5.29 40.68 71.22
N LYS A 280 4.60 39.59 71.56
CA LYS A 280 4.08 39.38 72.92
C LYS A 280 5.21 39.27 73.94
N TYR A 281 6.28 38.56 73.62
CA TYR A 281 7.46 38.43 74.48
C TYR A 281 8.09 39.80 74.75
N GLN A 282 8.33 40.61 73.71
CA GLN A 282 8.88 41.96 73.83
C GLN A 282 8.02 42.89 74.69
N GLN A 283 6.68 42.84 74.54
CA GLN A 283 5.78 43.60 75.39
C GLN A 283 5.86 43.17 76.86
N THR A 284 5.92 41.87 77.10
CA THR A 284 5.99 41.30 78.46
C THR A 284 7.34 41.64 79.11
N PHE A 285 8.43 41.55 78.35
CA PHE A 285 9.77 41.93 78.78
C PHE A 285 9.84 43.41 79.19
N LYS A 286 9.27 44.31 78.39
CA LYS A 286 9.16 45.74 78.74
C LYS A 286 8.37 45.97 80.03
N LYS A 287 7.25 45.27 80.23
CA LYS A 287 6.47 45.33 81.47
C LYS A 287 7.25 44.83 82.68
N ALA A 288 7.97 43.72 82.54
CA ALA A 288 8.80 43.15 83.60
C ALA A 288 9.89 44.14 84.03
N LYS A 289 10.61 44.74 83.06
CA LYS A 289 11.63 45.76 83.34
C LYS A 289 11.06 47.00 84.05
N GLN A 290 9.88 47.46 83.65
CA GLN A 290 9.19 48.56 84.33
C GLN A 290 8.78 48.23 85.77
N LEU A 291 8.47 46.96 86.06
CA LEU A 291 8.15 46.50 87.42
C LEU A 291 9.43 46.38 88.26
N GLU A 292 10.50 45.86 87.69
CA GLU A 292 11.83 45.78 88.31
C GLU A 292 12.33 47.19 88.71
N GLU A 293 12.25 48.16 87.81
CA GLU A 293 12.57 49.57 88.09
C GLU A 293 11.65 50.18 89.17
N LYS A 294 10.37 49.78 89.25
CA LYS A 294 9.45 50.21 90.33
C LYS A 294 9.76 49.59 91.69
N VAL A 295 10.25 48.35 91.71
CA VAL A 295 10.65 47.64 92.93
C VAL A 295 11.96 48.21 93.47
N GLU A 296 12.92 48.52 92.60
CA GLU A 296 14.18 49.18 92.97
C GLU A 296 13.97 50.61 93.50
N PHE A 297 12.92 51.33 93.06
CA PHE A 297 12.66 52.70 93.50
C PHE A 297 11.86 52.84 94.81
N SER A 298 11.22 51.79 95.33
CA SER A 298 10.26 51.95 96.44
C SER A 298 10.47 51.10 97.70
N HIS A 299 11.32 50.07 97.72
CA HIS A 299 11.36 49.18 98.88
C HIS A 299 12.69 48.86 99.56
N PHE A 300 13.85 49.23 99.01
CA PHE A 300 15.12 48.93 99.70
C PHE A 300 15.69 50.06 100.55
N ASN A 301 15.39 51.34 100.25
CA ASN A 301 16.05 52.47 100.94
C ASN A 301 15.34 52.99 102.22
N LYS A 302 14.19 52.42 102.60
CA LYS A 302 13.40 52.90 103.76
C LYS A 302 13.25 51.88 104.89
N ILE A 303 13.50 50.59 104.63
CA ILE A 303 13.34 49.53 105.63
C ILE A 303 14.67 49.29 106.38
N GLU A 304 15.82 49.49 105.73
CA GLU A 304 17.15 49.17 106.28
C GLU A 304 17.62 50.11 107.42
N ARG A 305 16.99 51.28 107.63
CA ARG A 305 17.40 52.25 108.67
C ARG A 305 16.53 52.29 109.93
N SER A 306 15.45 51.51 110.04
CA SER A 306 14.52 51.62 111.19
C SER A 306 14.42 50.39 112.09
N THR A 307 15.03 49.25 111.73
CA THR A 307 14.94 48.00 112.49
C THR A 307 16.31 47.52 112.94
N ASN A 308 17.08 48.38 113.60
CA ASN A 308 18.36 48.00 114.21
C ASN A 308 18.51 48.45 115.67
N THR A 309 17.42 48.38 116.45
CA THR A 309 17.50 48.37 117.92
C THR A 309 16.32 47.60 118.52
N GLN A 310 16.62 46.36 118.94
CA GLN A 310 15.97 45.57 120.00
C GLN A 310 14.56 44.99 119.75
N PHE A 311 14.45 43.68 119.46
CA PHE A 311 13.77 42.67 120.31
C PHE A 311 13.85 41.24 119.72
N LEU A 312 13.93 40.26 120.60
CA LEU A 312 14.41 38.89 120.40
C LEU A 312 13.40 37.90 119.76
N GLU A 313 13.91 37.08 118.83
CA GLU A 313 13.66 35.64 118.58
C GLU A 313 12.27 35.07 118.21
N ILE A 314 11.20 35.86 118.09
CA ILE A 314 9.92 35.40 117.47
C ILE A 314 9.70 35.88 116.01
N PRO A 315 10.22 37.05 115.56
CA PRO A 315 10.08 37.50 114.17
C PRO A 315 10.91 36.69 113.16
N GLU A 316 12.05 36.15 113.58
CA GLU A 316 13.02 35.49 112.69
C GLU A 316 12.46 34.17 112.12
N TYR A 317 11.62 33.47 112.87
CA TYR A 317 10.93 32.26 112.42
C TYR A 317 9.78 32.55 111.44
N VAL A 318 9.07 33.67 111.63
CA VAL A 318 8.02 34.14 110.71
C VAL A 318 8.64 34.69 109.42
N GLN A 319 9.77 35.42 109.52
CA GLN A 319 10.55 35.88 108.38
C GLN A 319 11.13 34.71 107.59
N GLN A 320 11.74 33.72 108.26
CA GLN A 320 12.22 32.50 107.62
C GLN A 320 11.08 31.72 106.94
N ASN A 321 9.89 31.63 107.53
CA ASN A 321 8.74 31.00 106.88
C ASN A 321 8.25 31.76 105.64
N THR A 322 8.24 33.11 105.65
CA THR A 322 7.96 33.88 104.43
C THR A 322 9.04 33.70 103.36
N THR A 323 10.32 33.63 103.74
CA THR A 323 11.43 33.38 102.82
C THR A 323 11.36 31.97 102.23
N ILE A 324 11.05 30.97 103.05
CA ILE A 324 10.83 29.59 102.62
C ILE A 324 9.66 29.54 101.63
N SER A 325 8.55 30.22 101.92
CA SER A 325 7.39 30.23 101.02
C SER A 325 7.69 30.93 99.68
N GLN A 326 8.48 32.00 99.68
CA GLN A 326 8.94 32.67 98.45
C GLN A 326 9.92 31.79 97.65
N LEU A 327 10.82 31.08 98.33
CA LEU A 327 11.71 30.12 97.69
C LEU A 327 10.93 28.93 97.10
N ASP A 328 9.89 28.46 97.77
CA ASP A 328 9.02 27.39 97.27
C ASP A 328 8.23 27.81 96.02
N GLU A 329 7.76 29.06 95.98
CA GLU A 329 7.18 29.65 94.78
C GLU A 329 8.19 29.76 93.63
N GLN A 330 9.42 30.21 93.91
CA GLN A 330 10.50 30.24 92.90
C GLN A 330 10.84 28.84 92.39
N VAL A 331 10.92 27.84 93.26
CA VAL A 331 11.17 26.44 92.87
C VAL A 331 10.04 25.92 91.98
N LYS A 332 8.77 26.24 92.28
CA LYS A 332 7.63 25.89 91.41
C LYS A 332 7.71 26.58 90.05
N GLU A 333 8.04 27.88 90.01
CA GLU A 333 8.25 28.59 88.74
C GLU A 333 9.38 27.98 87.92
N TYR A 334 10.54 27.68 88.54
CA TYR A 334 11.65 27.04 87.86
C TYR A 334 11.30 25.65 87.34
N LYS A 335 10.51 24.89 88.09
CA LYS A 335 10.04 23.57 87.65
C LYS A 335 9.15 23.68 86.41
N ILE A 336 8.18 24.60 86.41
CA ILE A 336 7.33 24.88 85.24
C ILE A 336 8.19 25.33 84.04
N LYS A 337 9.19 26.18 84.28
CA LYS A 337 10.09 26.67 83.23
C LYS A 337 10.94 25.54 82.63
N ASN A 338 11.40 24.60 83.46
CA ASN A 338 12.17 23.43 83.04
C ASN A 338 11.32 22.43 82.26
N ASP A 339 10.07 22.20 82.68
CA ASP A 339 9.13 21.33 81.97
C ASP A 339 8.82 21.91 80.58
N LYS A 340 8.63 23.24 80.49
CA LYS A 340 8.43 23.93 79.21
C LYS A 340 9.65 23.81 78.29
N LEU A 341 10.85 24.05 78.81
CA LEU A 341 12.10 23.88 78.05
C LEU A 341 12.28 22.43 77.55
N THR A 342 11.92 21.44 78.37
CA THR A 342 11.99 20.03 77.99
C THR A 342 11.05 19.72 76.83
N TYR A 343 9.83 20.26 76.85
CA TYR A 343 8.87 20.13 75.76
C TYR A 343 9.36 20.80 74.48
N ASP A 344 9.86 22.04 74.57
CA ASP A 344 10.38 22.78 73.42
C ASP A 344 11.58 22.05 72.78
N LEU A 345 12.43 21.42 73.60
CA LEU A 345 13.57 20.62 73.14
C LEU A 345 13.11 19.34 72.43
N GLN A 346 12.11 18.64 72.96
CA GLN A 346 11.49 17.48 72.29
C GLN A 346 10.84 17.87 70.95
N PHE A 347 10.08 18.97 70.92
CA PHE A 347 9.45 19.47 69.70
C PHE A 347 10.49 19.80 68.62
N THR A 348 11.55 20.52 69.01
CA THR A 348 12.64 20.89 68.09
C THR A 348 13.37 19.67 67.57
N ASN A 349 13.64 18.67 68.43
CA ASN A 349 14.30 17.43 68.03
C ASN A 349 13.46 16.61 67.04
N ASN A 350 12.14 16.54 67.23
CA ASN A 350 11.24 15.89 66.28
C ASN A 350 11.22 16.61 64.93
N LYS A 351 11.18 17.94 64.94
CA LYS A 351 11.25 18.74 63.71
C LYS A 351 12.57 18.53 62.96
N LEU A 352 13.69 18.40 63.69
CA LEU A 352 15.00 18.13 63.11
C LEU A 352 15.03 16.75 62.42
N LYS A 353 14.45 15.72 63.04
CA LYS A 353 14.31 14.39 62.41
C LYS A 353 13.48 14.41 61.14
N THR A 354 12.39 15.17 61.11
CA THR A 354 11.57 15.31 59.89
C THR A 354 12.37 15.97 58.77
N LEU A 355 13.11 17.04 59.07
CA LEU A 355 13.97 17.71 58.09
C LEU A 355 15.09 16.80 57.58
N GLU A 356 15.67 15.95 58.42
CA GLU A 356 16.67 14.96 58.01
C GLU A 356 16.09 13.92 57.03
N GLN A 357 14.85 13.48 57.25
CA GLN A 357 14.14 12.57 56.34
C GLN A 357 13.85 13.24 55.00
N GLU A 358 13.34 14.47 55.01
CA GLU A 358 13.09 15.26 53.79
C GLU A 358 14.39 15.48 53.00
N LEU A 359 15.49 15.80 53.69
CA LEU A 359 16.80 15.99 53.07
C LEU A 359 17.33 14.69 52.43
N SER A 360 17.11 13.54 53.08
CA SER A 360 17.44 12.24 52.53
C SER A 360 16.63 11.94 51.26
N GLN A 361 15.32 12.23 51.29
CA GLN A 361 14.44 12.03 50.14
C GLN A 361 14.83 12.92 48.95
N CYS A 362 15.17 14.20 49.20
CA CYS A 362 15.69 15.10 48.19
C CYS A 362 17.00 14.58 47.55
N LYS A 363 17.92 14.04 48.35
CA LYS A 363 19.15 13.43 47.81
C LYS A 363 18.85 12.26 46.87
N CYS A 364 17.90 11.40 47.23
CA CYS A 364 17.47 10.31 46.36
C CYS A 364 16.87 10.81 45.04
N GLN A 365 16.03 11.85 45.09
CA GLN A 365 15.44 12.46 43.89
C GLN A 365 16.52 13.07 42.97
N ILE A 366 17.53 13.73 43.52
CA ILE A 366 18.65 14.27 42.73
C ILE A 366 19.37 13.14 41.97
N ILE A 367 19.64 12.01 42.61
CA ILE A 367 20.31 10.86 41.95
C ILE A 367 19.44 10.29 40.82
N GLN A 368 18.12 10.19 41.04
CA GLN A 368 17.18 9.76 40.01
C GLN A 368 17.19 10.69 38.80
N TYR A 369 17.13 12.01 39.02
CA TYR A 369 17.18 12.99 37.94
C TYR A 369 18.52 12.98 37.20
N GLN A 370 19.65 12.81 37.90
CA GLN A 370 20.96 12.67 37.25
C GLN A 370 21.03 11.43 36.34
N THR A 371 20.43 10.32 36.77
CA THR A 371 20.38 9.09 35.97
C THR A 371 19.51 9.27 34.73
N GLN A 372 18.33 9.88 34.87
CA GLN A 372 17.45 10.21 33.74
C GLN A 372 18.14 11.15 32.75
N GLN A 373 18.85 12.17 33.23
CA GLN A 373 19.60 13.09 32.39
C GLN A 373 20.68 12.36 31.57
N SER A 374 21.39 11.40 32.19
CA SER A 374 22.39 10.58 31.49
C SER A 374 21.77 9.72 30.38
N GLN A 375 20.63 9.08 30.68
CA GLN A 375 19.91 8.24 29.70
C GLN A 375 19.41 9.04 28.50
N LEU A 376 18.84 10.23 28.74
CA LEU A 376 18.40 11.13 27.68
C LEU A 376 19.57 11.63 26.83
N LYS A 377 20.72 11.94 27.45
CA LYS A 377 21.92 12.35 26.72
C LYS A 377 22.42 11.24 25.78
N GLU A 378 22.40 9.99 26.21
CA GLU A 378 22.74 8.86 25.36
C GLU A 378 21.74 8.67 24.21
N GLN A 379 20.43 8.83 24.46
CA GLN A 379 19.40 8.79 23.41
C GLN A 379 19.65 9.88 22.36
N CYS A 380 19.91 11.13 22.76
CA CYS A 380 20.23 12.22 21.84
C CYS A 380 21.44 11.90 20.95
N ASN A 381 22.51 11.38 21.54
CA ASN A 381 23.71 10.99 20.79
C ASN A 381 23.42 9.88 19.76
N ARG A 382 22.57 8.89 20.12
CA ARG A 382 22.15 7.85 19.17
C ARG A 382 21.39 8.43 17.99
N PHE A 383 20.43 9.33 18.24
CA PHE A 383 19.67 9.98 17.18
C PHE A 383 20.53 10.89 16.30
N GLU A 384 21.54 11.59 16.85
CA GLU A 384 22.48 12.38 16.06
C GLU A 384 23.30 11.53 15.09
N ILE A 385 23.78 10.37 15.56
CA ILE A 385 24.52 9.41 14.72
C ILE A 385 23.62 8.88 13.60
N GLU A 386 22.38 8.51 13.92
CA GLU A 386 21.41 8.00 12.95
C GLU A 386 21.04 9.06 11.89
N ASN A 387 20.80 10.30 12.32
CA ASN A 387 20.57 11.42 11.40
C ASN A 387 21.75 11.65 10.45
N THR A 388 22.97 11.50 10.96
CA THR A 388 24.18 11.65 10.14
C THR A 388 24.27 10.56 9.08
N LYS A 389 23.96 9.30 9.44
CA LYS A 389 23.89 8.17 8.50
C LYS A 389 22.81 8.38 7.44
N LEU A 390 21.62 8.82 7.83
CA LEU A 390 20.52 9.11 6.91
C LEU A 390 20.89 10.22 5.92
N LYS A 391 21.52 11.30 6.39
CA LYS A 391 22.01 12.38 5.51
C LYS A 391 23.02 11.88 4.48
N MET A 392 23.91 10.96 4.86
CA MET A 392 24.85 10.34 3.92
C MET A 392 24.13 9.46 2.89
N LEU A 393 23.16 8.66 3.33
CA LEU A 393 22.37 7.80 2.44
C LEU A 393 21.56 8.62 1.43
N ILE A 394 20.92 9.71 1.86
CA ILE A 394 20.19 10.62 0.98
C ILE A 394 21.12 11.18 -0.10
N LYS A 395 22.30 11.68 0.27
CA LYS A 395 23.28 12.19 -0.69
C LYS A 395 23.71 11.14 -1.71
N GLN A 396 23.90 9.90 -1.27
CA GLN A 396 24.26 8.79 -2.16
C GLN A 396 23.14 8.51 -3.17
N LEU A 397 21.89 8.42 -2.70
CA LEU A 397 20.73 8.19 -3.56
C LEU A 397 20.50 9.33 -4.56
N GLU A 398 20.68 10.59 -4.13
CA GLU A 398 20.61 11.76 -5.02
C GLU A 398 21.69 11.71 -6.10
N GLN A 399 22.90 11.26 -5.76
CA GLN A 399 23.99 11.10 -6.73
C GLN A 399 23.71 9.96 -7.72
N ASP A 400 23.20 8.82 -7.24
CA ASP A 400 22.87 7.67 -8.07
C ASP A 400 21.71 7.97 -9.02
N GLN A 401 20.69 8.70 -8.55
CA GLN A 401 19.58 9.16 -9.38
C GLN A 401 20.05 10.12 -10.47
N ASN A 402 20.88 11.10 -10.14
CA ASN A 402 21.48 12.02 -11.13
C ASN A 402 22.31 11.28 -12.19
N ASN A 403 23.04 10.24 -11.79
CA ASN A 403 23.81 9.41 -12.72
C ASN A 403 22.90 8.61 -13.65
N LYS A 404 21.82 8.02 -13.10
CA LYS A 404 20.81 7.30 -13.87
C LYS A 404 20.15 8.20 -14.92
N ASP A 405 19.74 9.40 -14.52
CA ASP A 405 19.11 10.37 -15.42
C ASP A 405 20.07 10.83 -16.53
N LYS A 406 21.36 11.00 -16.22
CA LYS A 406 22.39 11.29 -17.24
C LYS A 406 22.55 10.15 -18.26
N VAL A 407 22.59 8.90 -17.80
CA VAL A 407 22.72 7.73 -18.68
C VAL A 407 21.47 7.61 -19.56
N GLN A 408 20.28 7.75 -18.97
CA GLN A 408 19.01 7.66 -19.68
C GLN A 408 18.89 8.77 -20.74
N ASN A 409 19.21 10.02 -20.39
CA ASN A 409 19.20 11.13 -21.35
C ASN A 409 20.20 10.91 -22.49
N LYS A 410 21.39 10.40 -22.20
CA LYS A 410 22.39 10.09 -23.23
C LYS A 410 21.88 9.01 -24.20
N SER A 411 21.35 7.91 -23.68
CA SER A 411 20.77 6.85 -24.51
C SER A 411 19.59 7.35 -25.34
N GLN A 412 18.73 8.20 -24.79
CA GLN A 412 17.59 8.78 -25.51
C GLN A 412 18.06 9.68 -26.67
N ILE A 413 19.10 10.50 -26.45
CA ILE A 413 19.71 11.32 -27.51
C ILE A 413 20.30 10.43 -28.61
N ASP A 414 20.99 9.34 -28.25
CA ASP A 414 21.59 8.42 -29.22
C ASP A 414 20.51 7.69 -30.04
N TYR A 415 19.42 7.25 -29.43
CA TYR A 415 18.27 6.68 -30.15
C TYR A 415 17.61 7.70 -31.07
N GLN A 416 17.46 8.94 -30.63
CA GLN A 416 16.89 10.00 -31.47
C GLN A 416 17.76 10.25 -32.70
N LYS A 417 19.08 10.30 -32.55
CA LYS A 417 20.01 10.42 -33.68
C LYS A 417 19.90 9.24 -34.65
N GLN A 418 19.77 8.01 -34.15
CA GLN A 418 19.57 6.84 -35.02
C GLN A 418 18.24 6.92 -35.78
N ILE A 419 17.16 7.36 -35.14
CA ILE A 419 15.86 7.56 -35.79
C ILE A 419 15.98 8.59 -36.91
N ASP A 420 16.65 9.72 -36.67
CA ASP A 420 16.80 10.77 -37.66
C ASP A 420 17.66 10.30 -38.85
N GLN A 421 18.74 9.55 -38.60
CA GLN A 421 19.53 8.90 -39.66
C GLN A 421 18.70 7.92 -40.50
N LEU A 422 17.85 7.10 -39.87
CA LEU A 422 16.98 6.17 -40.58
C LEU A 422 15.92 6.89 -41.42
N LYS A 423 15.38 8.02 -40.93
CA LYS A 423 14.46 8.87 -41.71
C LYS A 423 15.14 9.44 -42.94
N ASP A 424 16.36 9.95 -42.81
CA ASP A 424 17.13 10.48 -43.94
C ASP A 424 17.42 9.39 -44.97
N GLN A 425 17.79 8.18 -44.53
CA GLN A 425 17.99 7.03 -45.42
C GLN A 425 16.69 6.61 -46.13
N LEU A 426 15.57 6.59 -45.40
CA LEU A 426 14.26 6.28 -45.97
C LEU A 426 13.89 7.30 -47.05
N GLN A 427 14.10 8.59 -46.78
CA GLN A 427 13.85 9.67 -47.73
C GLN A 427 14.68 9.51 -49.00
N GLN A 428 15.98 9.23 -48.89
CA GLN A 428 16.83 8.95 -50.05
C GLN A 428 16.37 7.73 -50.86
N ASN A 429 15.87 6.70 -50.18
CA ASN A 429 15.35 5.51 -50.86
C ASN A 429 14.03 5.77 -51.59
N ILE A 430 13.16 6.61 -51.02
CA ILE A 430 11.93 7.07 -51.68
C ILE A 430 12.28 7.82 -52.97
N GLU A 431 13.21 8.77 -52.91
CA GLU A 431 13.65 9.53 -54.08
C GLU A 431 14.26 8.63 -55.17
N LYS A 432 15.08 7.64 -54.78
CA LYS A 432 15.60 6.64 -55.72
C LYS A 432 14.49 5.81 -56.37
N LEU A 433 13.50 5.38 -55.59
CA LEU A 433 12.37 4.62 -56.10
C LEU A 433 11.54 5.44 -57.10
N GLU A 434 11.33 6.72 -56.80
CA GLU A 434 10.63 7.66 -57.68
C GLU A 434 11.37 7.82 -59.01
N GLN A 435 12.69 8.00 -58.99
CA GLN A 435 13.52 8.04 -60.21
C GLN A 435 13.43 6.75 -61.03
N VAL A 436 13.38 5.58 -60.39
CA VAL A 436 13.21 4.30 -61.09
C VAL A 436 11.82 4.19 -61.71
N ASN A 437 10.78 4.63 -60.99
CA ASN A 437 9.41 4.67 -61.50
C ASN A 437 9.26 5.59 -62.71
N ASP A 438 9.93 6.74 -62.71
CA ASP A 438 9.95 7.66 -63.86
C ASP A 438 10.64 7.03 -65.07
N LYS A 439 11.80 6.37 -64.87
CA LYS A 439 12.47 5.61 -65.93
C LYS A 439 11.57 4.50 -66.49
N TYR A 440 10.86 3.78 -65.62
CA TYR A 440 9.91 2.75 -66.03
C TYR A 440 8.76 3.34 -66.84
N ARG A 441 8.19 4.49 -66.42
CA ARG A 441 7.13 5.19 -67.15
C ARG A 441 7.60 5.60 -68.56
N GLN A 442 8.78 6.19 -68.66
CA GLN A 442 9.37 6.57 -69.96
C GLN A 442 9.60 5.35 -70.86
N ALA A 443 10.09 4.24 -70.31
CA ALA A 443 10.28 3.00 -71.06
C ALA A 443 8.94 2.45 -71.58
N LYS A 444 7.90 2.46 -70.74
CA LYS A 444 6.55 2.05 -71.12
C LYS A 444 5.97 2.90 -72.24
N GLU A 445 6.14 4.22 -72.19
CA GLU A 445 5.72 5.12 -73.27
C GLU A 445 6.47 4.86 -74.58
N ARG A 446 7.77 4.56 -74.52
CA ARG A 446 8.56 4.19 -75.71
C ARG A 446 8.07 2.89 -76.35
N ILE A 447 7.79 1.87 -75.53
CA ILE A 447 7.23 0.60 -76.00
C ILE A 447 5.87 0.84 -76.66
N GLN A 448 5.00 1.67 -76.06
CA GLN A 448 3.71 1.99 -76.67
C GLN A 448 3.88 2.64 -78.05
N LYS A 449 4.75 3.65 -78.17
CA LYS A 449 5.03 4.29 -79.47
C LYS A 449 5.57 3.30 -80.51
N GLN A 450 6.42 2.35 -80.09
CA GLN A 450 6.91 1.30 -80.99
C GLN A 450 5.79 0.36 -81.42
N ASN A 451 4.89 -0.02 -80.52
CA ASN A 451 3.72 -0.84 -80.86
C ASN A 451 2.80 -0.12 -81.85
N ASP A 452 2.54 1.18 -81.66
CA ASP A 452 1.73 1.98 -82.58
C ASP A 452 2.36 2.03 -83.99
N ILE A 453 3.69 2.12 -84.09
CA ILE A 453 4.43 2.07 -85.37
C ILE A 453 4.31 0.68 -86.01
N ILE A 454 4.45 -0.40 -85.23
CA ILE A 454 4.29 -1.78 -85.72
C ILE A 454 2.88 -2.01 -86.26
N GLU A 455 1.86 -1.48 -85.58
CA GLU A 455 0.46 -1.57 -86.01
C GLU A 455 0.26 -0.85 -87.36
N GLN A 456 0.77 0.37 -87.50
CA GLN A 456 0.74 1.10 -88.78
C GLN A 456 1.45 0.34 -89.91
N GLN A 457 2.62 -0.24 -89.64
CA GLN A 457 3.37 -1.04 -90.62
C GLN A 457 2.58 -2.30 -91.03
N ASN A 458 1.91 -2.96 -90.09
CA ASN A 458 1.06 -4.12 -90.38
C ASN A 458 -0.16 -3.74 -91.23
N ASP A 459 -0.78 -2.58 -90.98
CA ASP A 459 -1.88 -2.06 -91.80
C ASP A 459 -1.42 -1.75 -93.23
N GLU A 460 -0.25 -1.11 -93.38
CA GLU A 460 0.36 -0.84 -94.69
C GLU A 460 0.67 -2.14 -95.45
N LEU A 461 1.27 -3.13 -94.79
CA LEU A 461 1.53 -4.46 -95.37
C LEU A 461 0.23 -5.14 -95.81
N THR A 462 -0.83 -5.03 -95.01
CA THR A 462 -2.16 -5.58 -95.34
C THR A 462 -2.74 -4.91 -96.58
N MET A 463 -2.62 -3.59 -96.69
CA MET A 463 -3.04 -2.83 -97.87
C MET A 463 -2.22 -3.18 -99.12
N GLN A 464 -0.91 -3.34 -98.99
CA GLN A 464 -0.02 -3.79 -100.06
C GLN A 464 -0.40 -5.19 -100.54
N ASN A 465 -0.61 -6.14 -99.62
CA ASN A 465 -1.06 -7.50 -99.94
C ASN A 465 -2.41 -7.50 -100.68
N MET A 466 -3.38 -6.69 -100.22
CA MET A 466 -4.68 -6.55 -100.89
C MET A 466 -4.55 -5.95 -102.30
N THR A 467 -3.62 -5.01 -102.49
CA THR A 467 -3.33 -4.41 -103.80
C THR A 467 -2.71 -5.44 -104.73
N PHE A 468 -1.71 -6.18 -104.26
CA PHE A 468 -1.07 -7.26 -105.00
C PHE A 468 -2.06 -8.37 -105.39
N LEU A 469 -2.96 -8.76 -104.49
CA LEU A 469 -4.05 -9.69 -104.77
C LEU A 469 -4.98 -9.20 -105.89
N LYS A 470 -5.34 -7.90 -105.89
CA LYS A 470 -6.13 -7.30 -106.98
C LYS A 470 -5.39 -7.31 -108.31
N GLU A 471 -4.09 -7.03 -108.31
CA GLU A 471 -3.26 -7.11 -109.52
C GLU A 471 -3.17 -8.54 -110.05
N LEU A 472 -2.97 -9.54 -109.17
CA LEU A 472 -3.02 -10.95 -109.54
C LEU A 472 -4.37 -11.34 -110.13
N GLN A 473 -5.48 -10.89 -109.54
CA GLN A 473 -6.82 -11.13 -110.09
C GLN A 473 -7.02 -10.47 -111.46
N LEU A 474 -6.48 -9.27 -111.67
CA LEU A 474 -6.51 -8.59 -112.98
C LEU A 474 -5.69 -9.34 -114.03
N ILE A 475 -4.51 -9.86 -113.65
CA ILE A 475 -3.67 -10.69 -114.52
C ILE A 475 -4.41 -11.99 -114.86
N ALA A 476 -4.98 -12.67 -113.87
CA ALA A 476 -5.77 -13.89 -114.08
C ALA A 476 -6.97 -13.64 -115.01
N LYS A 477 -7.72 -12.55 -114.82
CA LYS A 477 -8.80 -12.13 -115.73
C LYS A 477 -8.32 -11.84 -117.15
N ARG A 478 -7.15 -11.23 -117.32
CA ARG A 478 -6.56 -11.00 -118.64
C ARG A 478 -6.16 -12.33 -119.29
N GLN A 479 -5.57 -13.25 -118.55
CA GLN A 479 -5.20 -14.58 -119.06
C GLN A 479 -6.43 -15.38 -119.53
N GLU A 480 -7.54 -15.33 -118.79
CA GLU A 480 -8.83 -15.90 -119.23
C GLU A 480 -9.36 -15.25 -120.53
N GLN A 481 -9.23 -13.93 -120.69
CA GLN A 481 -9.69 -13.22 -121.90
C GLN A 481 -8.87 -13.53 -123.16
N PHE A 482 -7.60 -13.92 -123.01
CA PHE A 482 -6.71 -14.25 -124.13
C PHE A 482 -6.63 -15.75 -124.46
N GLY A 483 -7.44 -16.60 -123.80
CA GLY A 483 -7.48 -18.04 -124.09
C GLY A 483 -6.16 -18.75 -123.82
N ILE A 484 -5.35 -18.23 -122.91
CA ILE A 484 -4.12 -18.88 -122.45
C ILE A 484 -4.49 -19.70 -121.22
N VAL A 485 -4.84 -20.96 -121.47
CA VAL A 485 -4.61 -22.06 -120.54
C VAL A 485 -3.58 -22.96 -121.21
#